data_AF-A0A6N6RKV6-F1
#
_entry.id   AF-A0A6N6RKV6-F1
#
_cell.length_a   1.000
_cell.length_b   1.000
_cell.length_c   1.000
_cell.angle_alpha   90.00
_cell.angle_beta   90.00
_cell.angle_gamma   90.00
#
_symmetry.space_group_name_H-M   'P 1'
#
loop_
_entity.id
_entity.type
_entity.pdbx_description
1 polymer ?
#
loop_
_entity_poly.entity_id
_entity_poly.type
_entity_poly.pdbx_seq_one_letter_code
_entity_poly.pdbx_strand_id
1 'polypeptide(L)'
;MESRINLIFEGVPFKWDAMTIRLSSSEYLIVTWWTQVQNFEDVSKTKAMEDLESLKHNFNLLRERYPVLNYEDGAIELVVAFDDSGKLGIPLCVERSGHLEWYI
;
A
#
# COMPACT_ATOMS: atom_id res chain seq x y z
N MET A 1 16.83 -17.39 -10.50
CA MET A 1 16.61 -16.85 -9.15
C MET A 1 15.33 -16.06 -9.23
N GLU A 2 14.20 -16.65 -8.81
CA GLU A 2 12.92 -15.94 -8.76
C GLU A 2 13.08 -14.69 -7.90
N SER A 3 12.72 -13.54 -8.45
CA SER A 3 12.70 -12.31 -7.66
C SER A 3 11.74 -12.51 -6.51
N ARG A 4 12.11 -12.14 -5.28
CA ARG A 4 11.25 -12.23 -4.07
C ARG A 4 9.87 -11.58 -4.27
N ILE A 5 9.75 -10.72 -5.26
CA ILE A 5 8.50 -10.06 -5.65
C ILE A 5 7.48 -11.01 -6.31
N ASN A 6 7.93 -12.11 -6.92
CA ASN A 6 7.02 -13.09 -7.53
C ASN A 6 6.26 -13.90 -6.47
N LEU A 7 6.82 -14.01 -5.26
CA LEU A 7 6.17 -14.72 -4.15
C LEU A 7 4.86 -14.05 -3.70
N ILE A 8 4.60 -12.80 -4.12
CA ILE A 8 3.31 -12.13 -3.93
C ILE A 8 2.16 -12.98 -4.51
N PHE A 9 2.37 -13.59 -5.68
CA PHE A 9 1.38 -14.43 -6.36
C PHE A 9 1.24 -15.82 -5.71
N GLU A 10 2.14 -16.16 -4.80
CA GLU A 10 2.06 -17.33 -3.93
C GLU A 10 1.48 -17.00 -2.55
N GLY A 11 1.00 -15.76 -2.36
CA GLY A 11 0.41 -15.29 -1.10
C GLY A 11 1.43 -14.79 -0.07
N VAL A 12 2.71 -14.64 -0.44
CA VAL A 12 3.74 -14.10 0.45
C VAL A 12 3.84 -12.58 0.27
N PRO A 13 3.53 -11.76 1.30
CA PRO A 13 3.64 -10.31 1.17
C PRO A 13 5.08 -9.86 0.91
N PHE A 14 5.24 -8.94 -0.02
CA PHE A 14 6.50 -8.27 -0.29
C PHE A 14 6.58 -6.97 0.50
N LYS A 15 7.68 -6.75 1.21
CA LYS A 15 7.93 -5.52 1.97
C LYS A 15 9.07 -4.73 1.34
N TRP A 16 8.86 -3.42 1.16
CA TRP A 16 9.90 -2.48 0.78
C TRP A 16 9.67 -1.17 1.53
N ASP A 17 10.60 -0.83 2.43
CA ASP A 17 10.53 0.39 3.25
C ASP A 17 9.22 0.41 4.06
N ALA A 18 8.48 1.52 4.06
CA ALA A 18 7.15 1.64 4.68
C ALA A 18 6.03 0.96 3.88
N MET A 19 6.33 0.31 2.76
CA MET A 19 5.33 -0.30 1.87
C MET A 19 5.24 -1.82 2.04
N THR A 20 4.02 -2.35 2.00
CA THR A 20 3.72 -3.78 1.90
C THR A 20 2.82 -4.03 0.70
N ILE A 21 3.17 -5.01 -0.13
CA ILE A 21 2.42 -5.42 -1.31
C ILE A 21 1.97 -6.86 -1.12
N ARG A 22 0.69 -7.11 -1.31
CA ARG A 22 0.11 -8.45 -1.24
C ARG A 22 -0.98 -8.63 -2.28
N LEU A 23 -1.18 -9.87 -2.70
CA LEU A 23 -2.38 -10.25 -3.45
C LEU A 23 -3.49 -10.59 -2.45
N SER A 24 -4.67 -10.04 -2.66
CA SER A 24 -5.87 -10.40 -1.89
C SER A 24 -6.49 -11.69 -2.42
N SER A 25 -7.38 -12.30 -1.65
CA SER A 25 -8.16 -13.47 -2.09
C SER A 25 -9.09 -13.18 -3.28
N SER A 26 -9.41 -11.90 -3.51
CA SER A 26 -10.25 -11.43 -4.61
C SER A 26 -9.41 -10.92 -5.79
N GLU A 27 -8.14 -11.34 -5.86
CA GLU A 27 -7.19 -10.98 -6.92
C GLU A 27 -6.83 -9.50 -7.00
N TYR A 28 -7.10 -8.70 -5.96
CA TYR A 28 -6.63 -7.32 -5.91
C TYR A 28 -5.19 -7.25 -5.41
N LEU A 29 -4.36 -6.46 -6.07
CA LEU A 29 -3.05 -6.09 -5.55
C LEU A 29 -3.22 -4.96 -4.53
N ILE A 30 -3.09 -5.30 -3.25
CA ILE A 30 -3.19 -4.34 -2.15
C ILE A 30 -1.79 -3.83 -1.83
N VAL A 31 -1.61 -2.52 -1.98
CA VAL A 31 -0.36 -1.80 -1.74
C VAL A 31 -0.58 -0.88 -0.54
N THR A 32 -0.03 -1.25 0.62
CA THR A 32 -0.20 -0.52 1.87
C THR A 32 1.03 0.29 2.19
N TRP A 33 0.87 1.58 2.49
CA TRP A 33 1.87 2.44 3.10
C TRP A 33 1.59 2.59 4.59
N TRP A 34 2.58 2.24 5.40
CA TRP A 34 2.53 2.40 6.85
C TRP A 34 3.01 3.80 7.21
N THR A 35 2.10 4.64 7.71
CA THR A 35 2.48 5.99 8.13
C THR A 35 3.53 5.94 9.24
N GLN A 36 4.40 6.95 9.27
CA GLN A 36 5.44 7.10 10.29
C GLN A 36 4.96 7.88 11.52
N VAL A 37 3.68 8.26 11.54
CA VAL A 37 3.04 8.89 12.70
C VAL A 37 3.06 7.89 13.85
N GLN A 38 3.53 8.32 15.02
CA GLN A 38 3.70 7.45 16.20
C GLN A 38 2.43 7.37 17.07
N ASN A 39 1.69 8.47 17.19
CA ASN A 39 0.45 8.52 17.97
C ASN A 39 -0.74 8.69 17.03
N PHE A 40 -1.78 7.90 17.23
CA PHE A 40 -2.99 7.99 16.41
C PHE A 40 -3.64 9.38 16.46
N GLU A 41 -3.53 10.09 17.59
CA GLU A 41 -4.04 11.46 17.76
C GLU A 41 -3.37 12.50 16.84
N ASP A 42 -2.15 12.21 16.37
CA ASP A 42 -1.39 13.08 15.46
C ASP A 42 -1.73 12.81 13.98
N VAL A 43 -2.61 11.83 13.70
CA VAL A 43 -3.04 11.50 12.36
C VAL A 43 -3.92 12.62 11.81
N SER A 44 -3.61 13.08 10.59
CA SER A 44 -4.40 14.09 9.88
C SER A 44 -4.58 13.72 8.41
N LYS A 45 -5.64 14.23 7.79
CA LYS A 45 -5.88 14.06 6.34
C LYS A 45 -4.73 14.61 5.50
N THR A 46 -4.15 15.74 5.89
CA THR A 46 -3.00 16.32 5.21
C THR A 46 -1.83 15.34 5.20
N LYS A 47 -1.48 14.79 6.37
CA LYS A 47 -0.37 13.84 6.45
C LYS A 47 -0.65 12.54 5.69
N ALA A 48 -1.86 12.02 5.81
CA ALA A 48 -2.27 10.84 5.06
C ALA A 48 -2.25 11.08 3.53
N MET A 49 -2.55 12.29 3.06
CA MET A 49 -2.44 12.64 1.64
C MET A 49 -0.97 12.68 1.17
N GLU A 50 -0.07 13.27 1.96
CA GLU A 50 1.37 13.24 1.67
C GLU A 50 1.91 11.81 1.59
N ASP A 51 1.47 10.96 2.52
CA ASP A 51 1.84 9.55 2.56
C ASP A 51 1.25 8.79 1.35
N LEU A 52 0.03 9.12 0.90
CA LEU A 52 -0.58 8.54 -0.30
C LEU A 52 0.18 8.93 -1.58
N GLU A 53 0.59 10.19 -1.72
CA GLU A 53 1.39 10.62 -2.87
C GLU A 53 2.78 9.96 -2.86
N SER A 54 3.37 9.80 -1.67
CA SER A 54 4.61 9.04 -1.50
C SER A 54 4.45 7.56 -1.89
N LEU A 55 3.33 6.94 -1.50
CA LEU A 55 2.97 5.58 -1.89
C LEU A 55 2.88 5.45 -3.41
N LYS A 56 2.11 6.32 -4.08
CA LYS A 56 1.95 6.32 -5.54
C LYS A 56 3.30 6.45 -6.25
N HIS A 57 4.13 7.38 -5.80
CA HIS A 57 5.45 7.60 -6.38
C HIS A 57 6.34 6.35 -6.25
N ASN A 58 6.48 5.81 -5.04
CA ASN A 58 7.33 4.64 -4.79
C ASN A 58 6.81 3.38 -5.46
N PHE A 59 5.49 3.19 -5.51
CA PHE A 59 4.89 2.05 -6.19
C PHE A 59 5.10 2.13 -7.72
N ASN A 60 5.04 3.32 -8.32
CA ASN A 60 5.36 3.49 -9.74
C ASN A 60 6.83 3.16 -10.04
N LEU A 61 7.78 3.58 -9.20
CA LEU A 61 9.20 3.19 -9.33
C LEU A 61 9.37 1.66 -9.23
N LEU A 62 8.56 1.01 -8.39
CA LEU A 62 8.51 -0.45 -8.29
C LEU A 62 8.03 -1.11 -9.58
N ARG A 63 6.95 -0.60 -10.17
CA ARG A 63 6.36 -1.10 -11.42
C ARG A 63 7.33 -0.99 -12.59
N GLU A 64 8.09 0.09 -12.67
CA GLU A 64 9.14 0.28 -13.67
C GLU A 64 10.24 -0.80 -13.55
N ARG A 65 10.61 -1.15 -12.32
CA ARG A 65 11.64 -2.15 -12.05
C ARG A 65 11.15 -3.60 -12.17
N TYR A 66 9.90 -3.84 -11.81
CA TYR A 66 9.31 -5.19 -11.77
C TYR A 66 7.99 -5.21 -12.55
N PRO A 67 8.04 -5.55 -13.85
CA PRO A 67 6.86 -5.56 -14.71
C PRO A 67 5.71 -6.45 -14.23
N VAL A 68 6.00 -7.44 -13.38
CA VAL A 68 4.99 -8.31 -12.76
C VAL A 68 3.98 -7.54 -11.88
N LEU A 69 4.33 -6.33 -11.45
CA LEU A 69 3.44 -5.44 -10.70
C LEU A 69 2.55 -4.57 -11.60
N ASN A 70 2.65 -4.67 -12.93
CA ASN A 70 1.76 -3.99 -13.87
C ASN A 70 0.40 -4.70 -13.95
N TYR A 71 -0.28 -4.73 -12.82
CA TYR A 71 -1.67 -5.12 -12.69
C TYR A 71 -2.57 -4.11 -13.41
N GLU A 72 -3.77 -4.54 -13.84
CA GLU A 72 -4.76 -3.61 -14.35
C GLU A 72 -5.09 -2.57 -13.28
N ASP A 73 -5.11 -1.28 -13.61
CA ASP A 73 -5.27 -0.21 -12.61
C ASP A 73 -6.58 -0.34 -11.80
N GLY A 74 -7.59 -1.00 -12.36
CA GLY A 74 -8.86 -1.34 -11.67
C GLY A 74 -8.77 -2.46 -10.63
N ALA A 75 -7.64 -3.16 -10.57
CA ALA A 75 -7.34 -4.27 -9.66
C ALA A 75 -6.25 -3.91 -8.64
N ILE A 76 -5.93 -2.62 -8.49
CA ILE A 76 -4.94 -2.12 -7.53
C ILE A 76 -5.65 -1.29 -6.45
N GLU A 77 -5.37 -1.60 -5.19
CA GLU A 77 -5.83 -0.82 -4.04
C GLU A 77 -4.63 -0.17 -3.35
N LEU A 78 -4.61 1.16 -3.30
CA LEU A 78 -3.59 1.91 -2.57
C LEU A 78 -4.15 2.27 -1.20
N VAL A 79 -3.48 1.86 -0.13
CA VAL A 79 -3.95 2.03 1.25
C VAL A 79 -2.91 2.78 2.05
N VAL A 80 -3.30 3.85 2.73
CA VAL A 80 -2.48 4.43 3.81
C VAL A 80 -3.05 3.94 5.13
N ALA A 81 -2.20 3.34 5.97
CA ALA A 81 -2.60 2.78 7.24
C ALA A 81 -1.67 3.23 8.37
N PHE A 82 -2.26 3.45 9.54
CA PHE A 82 -1.54 3.59 10.80
C PHE A 82 -1.21 2.22 11.38
N ASP A 83 0.04 2.03 11.79
CA ASP A 83 0.49 0.83 12.48
C ASP A 83 0.36 1.03 13.99
N ASP A 84 -0.61 0.34 14.62
CA ASP A 84 -0.76 0.33 16.07
C ASP A 84 0.27 -0.60 16.73
N SER A 85 1.55 -0.23 16.59
CA SER A 85 2.69 -0.94 17.16
C SER A 85 2.73 -2.44 16.81
N GLY A 86 2.38 -2.79 15.57
CA GLY A 86 2.35 -4.16 15.07
C GLY A 86 1.14 -5.00 15.53
N LYS A 87 0.20 -4.43 16.30
CA LYS A 87 -1.01 -5.13 16.73
C LYS A 87 -2.07 -5.16 15.64
N LEU A 88 -2.27 -4.01 14.99
CA LEU A 88 -3.29 -3.83 13.96
C LEU A 88 -2.89 -2.69 13.02
N GLY A 89 -3.27 -2.84 11.75
CA GLY A 89 -3.28 -1.74 10.81
C GLY A 89 -4.64 -1.05 10.78
N ILE A 90 -4.67 0.26 11.03
CA ILE A 90 -5.89 1.08 10.94
C ILE A 90 -5.86 1.84 9.61
N PRO A 91 -6.74 1.51 8.64
CA PRO A 91 -6.82 2.25 7.39
C PRO A 91 -7.18 3.71 7.65
N LEU A 92 -6.46 4.63 7.02
CA LEU A 92 -6.73 6.08 7.06
C LEU A 92 -7.45 6.52 5.79
N CYS A 93 -6.99 6.04 4.65
CA CYS A 93 -7.64 6.21 3.35
C CYS A 93 -7.30 5.05 2.41
N VAL A 94 -8.17 4.88 1.42
CA VAL A 94 -8.02 3.89 0.35
C VAL A 94 -8.31 4.56 -0.99
N GLU A 95 -7.43 4.38 -1.97
CA GLU A 95 -7.66 4.78 -3.35
C GLU A 95 -7.82 3.56 -4.25
N ARG A 96 -8.91 3.54 -5.02
CA ARG A 96 -9.20 2.52 -6.04
C ARG A 96 -9.61 3.21 -7.34
N SER A 97 -8.90 2.95 -8.43
CA SER A 97 -9.22 3.54 -9.75
C SER A 97 -9.37 5.08 -9.72
N GLY A 98 -8.55 5.76 -8.91
CA GLY A 98 -8.61 7.22 -8.71
C GLY A 98 -9.74 7.72 -7.80
N HIS A 99 -10.57 6.83 -7.24
CA HIS A 99 -11.56 7.17 -6.23
C HIS A 99 -10.96 7.01 -4.83
N LEU A 100 -10.91 8.12 -4.09
CA LEU A 100 -10.35 8.18 -2.74
C LEU A 100 -11.46 8.14 -1.68
N GLU A 101 -11.40 7.12 -0.83
CA GLU A 101 -12.26 6.92 0.34
C GLU A 101 -11.48 7.21 1.63
N TRP A 102 -12.10 7.93 2.57
CA TRP A 102 -11.50 8.32 3.85
C TRP A 102 -12.14 7.59 5.03
N TYR A 103 -11.33 7.20 6.00
CA TYR A 103 -11.74 6.55 7.25
C TYR A 103 -11.49 7.41 8.49
N ILE A 104 -10.89 8.59 8.29
CA ILE A 104 -10.66 9.66 9.27
C ILE A 104 -11.27 10.98 8.79
#